data_AF-A0A5C6DP21-F1
#
_entry.id   AF-A0A5C6DP21-F1
#
_cell.length_a   1.000
_cell.length_b   1.000
_cell.length_c   1.000
_cell.angle_alpha   90.00
_cell.angle_beta   90.00
_cell.angle_gamma   90.00
#
_symmetry.space_group_name_H-M   'P 1'
#
loop_
_entity.id
_entity.type
_entity.pdbx_description
1 polymer ?
#
loop_
_entity_poly.entity_id
_entity_poly.type
_entity_poly.pdbx_seq_one_letter_code
_entity_poly.pdbx_strand_id
1 'polypeptide(L)'
;MTERINCKSGFTLIEMIGVVAIIAILSAFITPKVFEVIEDSKVTRFAGEVSTYTAAVTNWYKDIGSLRSMRSNGVLTATDTSFQVELMDNQGSTPTTGFWARWNGPYIDSVSNISLGTALTIESRVGSTSTGPPAAGNSTTFDLNDDNANDMANKQVVAIRLSGVTLGQFTKIDSILDRGLTAANNQTSGKVKYTTAGGGRVYIYIASL
;
A
#
# COMPACT_ATOMS: atom_id res chain seq x y z
N MET A 1 -51.85 47.01 -19.89
CA MET A 1 -50.63 46.21 -19.61
C MET A 1 -51.06 45.09 -18.67
N THR A 2 -51.49 43.96 -19.21
CA THR A 2 -52.00 42.82 -18.42
C THR A 2 -50.86 41.87 -18.11
N GLU A 3 -50.40 41.90 -16.87
CA GLU A 3 -49.43 40.96 -16.33
C GLU A 3 -50.11 39.60 -16.14
N ARG A 4 -49.62 38.57 -16.84
CA ARG A 4 -50.12 37.21 -16.71
C ARG A 4 -49.44 36.57 -15.51
N ILE A 5 -50.19 36.34 -14.43
CA ILE A 5 -49.71 35.58 -13.27
C ILE A 5 -49.55 34.11 -13.69
N ASN A 6 -48.30 33.65 -13.70
CA ASN A 6 -47.94 32.28 -14.01
C ASN A 6 -48.19 31.40 -12.77
N CYS A 7 -49.26 30.59 -12.77
CA CYS A 7 -49.55 29.67 -11.68
C CYS A 7 -48.55 28.51 -11.70
N LYS A 8 -47.57 28.54 -10.80
CA LYS A 8 -46.74 27.37 -10.52
C LYS A 8 -47.56 26.39 -9.70
N SER A 9 -48.00 25.29 -10.30
CA SER A 9 -48.58 24.16 -9.57
C SER A 9 -47.51 23.54 -8.67
N GLY A 10 -47.74 23.50 -7.36
CA GLY A 10 -46.88 22.84 -6.39
C GLY A 10 -47.26 21.37 -6.21
N PHE A 11 -46.28 20.53 -5.86
CA PHE A 11 -46.52 19.13 -5.49
C PHE A 11 -47.26 19.01 -4.16
N THR A 12 -48.15 18.03 -4.04
CA THR A 12 -48.88 17.76 -2.80
C THR A 12 -47.98 17.11 -1.74
N LEU A 13 -48.27 17.32 -0.46
CA LEU A 13 -47.52 16.71 0.65
C LEU A 13 -47.52 15.17 0.56
N ILE A 14 -48.64 14.58 0.14
CA ILE A 14 -48.78 13.13 0.04
C ILE A 14 -47.94 12.53 -1.09
N GLU A 15 -47.83 13.22 -2.24
CA GLU A 15 -46.93 12.80 -3.32
C GLU A 15 -45.46 12.86 -2.88
N MET A 16 -45.08 13.90 -2.15
CA MET A 16 -43.71 14.05 -1.67
C MET A 16 -43.35 12.97 -0.64
N ILE A 17 -44.27 12.63 0.27
CA ILE A 17 -44.09 11.52 1.22
C ILE A 17 -43.98 10.17 0.50
N GLY A 18 -44.82 9.93 -0.52
CA GLY A 18 -44.75 8.70 -1.33
C GLY A 18 -43.40 8.54 -2.04
N VAL A 19 -42.87 9.62 -2.62
CA VAL A 19 -41.57 9.61 -3.31
C VAL A 19 -40.42 9.36 -2.33
N VAL A 20 -40.40 10.06 -1.19
CA VAL A 20 -39.35 9.87 -0.18
C VAL A 20 -39.39 8.47 0.42
N ALA A 21 -40.58 7.88 0.61
CA ALA A 21 -40.72 6.50 1.09
C ALA A 21 -40.09 5.48 0.13
N ILE A 22 -40.32 5.64 -1.18
CA ILE A 22 -39.73 4.74 -2.20
C ILE A 22 -38.21 4.93 -2.28
N ILE A 23 -37.73 6.18 -2.29
CA ILE A 23 -36.28 6.47 -2.29
C ILE A 23 -35.61 5.87 -1.05
N ALA A 24 -36.23 5.98 0.13
CA ALA A 24 -35.67 5.42 1.36
C ALA A 24 -35.48 3.90 1.27
N ILE A 25 -36.45 3.17 0.72
CA ILE A 25 -36.35 1.72 0.52
C ILE A 25 -35.22 1.40 -0.47
N LEU A 26 -35.18 2.08 -1.62
CA LEU A 26 -34.16 1.85 -2.64
C LEU A 26 -32.75 2.17 -2.12
N SER A 27 -32.59 3.31 -1.44
CA SER A 27 -31.32 3.72 -0.85
C SER A 27 -30.82 2.74 0.21
N ALA A 28 -31.72 2.15 1.01
CA ALA A 28 -31.35 1.15 2.01
C ALA A 28 -30.70 -0.10 1.38
N PHE A 29 -31.19 -0.56 0.23
CA PHE A 29 -30.62 -1.71 -0.48
C PHE A 29 -29.32 -1.41 -1.23
N ILE A 30 -29.18 -0.19 -1.78
CA ILE A 30 -28.02 0.19 -2.60
C ILE A 30 -26.79 0.49 -1.72
N THR A 31 -26.99 1.04 -0.53
CA THR A 31 -25.92 1.50 0.37
C THR A 31 -24.81 0.45 0.63
N PRO A 32 -25.10 -0.80 1.06
CA PRO A 32 -24.04 -1.79 1.31
C PRO A 32 -23.22 -2.13 0.05
N LYS A 33 -23.85 -2.12 -1.12
CA LYS A 33 -23.18 -2.42 -2.39
C LYS A 33 -22.24 -1.32 -2.84
N VAL A 34 -22.60 -0.06 -2.61
CA VAL A 34 -21.74 1.08 -2.91
C VAL A 34 -20.46 1.03 -2.06
N PHE A 35 -20.56 0.65 -0.78
CA PHE A 35 -19.38 0.52 0.07
C PHE A 35 -18.42 -0.60 -0.39
N GLU A 36 -18.96 -1.73 -0.83
CA GLU A 36 -18.18 -2.85 -1.40
C GLU A 36 -17.38 -2.39 -2.64
N VAL A 37 -18.04 -1.70 -3.58
CA VAL A 37 -17.38 -1.20 -4.80
C VAL A 37 -16.34 -0.11 -4.50
N ILE A 38 -16.59 0.76 -3.52
CA ILE A 38 -15.61 1.76 -3.08
C ILE A 38 -14.38 1.08 -2.47
N GLU A 39 -14.58 0.04 -1.67
CA GLU A 39 -13.49 -0.74 -1.09
C GLU A 39 -12.67 -1.43 -2.18
N ASP A 40 -13.32 -2.08 -3.14
CA ASP A 40 -12.64 -2.72 -4.27
C ASP A 40 -11.83 -1.71 -5.08
N SER A 41 -12.42 -0.54 -5.34
CA SER A 41 -11.74 0.56 -6.04
C SER A 41 -10.49 1.03 -5.29
N LYS A 42 -10.53 1.07 -3.95
CA LYS A 42 -9.35 1.42 -3.12
C LYS A 42 -8.27 0.35 -3.23
N VAL A 43 -8.64 -0.93 -3.17
CA VAL A 43 -7.68 -2.04 -3.32
C VAL A 43 -7.03 -2.02 -4.71
N THR A 44 -7.78 -1.84 -5.79
CA THR A 44 -7.23 -1.76 -7.15
C THR A 44 -6.33 -0.55 -7.34
N ARG A 45 -6.70 0.62 -6.79
CA ARG A 45 -5.84 1.81 -6.79
C ARG A 45 -4.52 1.54 -6.07
N PHE A 46 -4.59 0.95 -4.89
CA PHE A 46 -3.40 0.59 -4.12
C PHE A 46 -2.48 -0.38 -4.88
N ALA A 47 -3.03 -1.36 -5.59
CA ALA A 47 -2.24 -2.25 -6.43
C ALA A 47 -1.45 -1.49 -7.52
N GLY A 48 -2.04 -0.44 -8.12
CA GLY A 48 -1.33 0.44 -9.04
C GLY A 48 -0.26 1.31 -8.38
N GLU A 49 -0.50 1.77 -7.14
CA GLU A 49 0.51 2.49 -6.34
C GLU A 49 1.73 1.61 -6.06
N VAL A 50 1.54 0.32 -5.76
CA VAL A 50 2.64 -0.65 -5.54
C VAL A 50 3.59 -0.72 -6.74
N SER A 51 3.07 -0.69 -7.97
CA SER A 51 3.91 -0.64 -9.17
C SER A 51 4.73 0.65 -9.26
N THR A 52 4.15 1.78 -8.84
CA THR A 52 4.84 3.08 -8.79
C THR A 52 5.98 3.06 -7.76
N TYR A 53 5.73 2.52 -6.56
CA TYR A 53 6.75 2.33 -5.53
C TYR A 53 7.87 1.39 -6.00
N THR A 54 7.52 0.32 -6.72
CA THR A 54 8.50 -0.62 -7.30
C THR A 54 9.41 0.05 -8.33
N ALA A 55 8.84 0.88 -9.19
CA ALA A 55 9.61 1.67 -10.17
C ALA A 55 10.55 2.66 -9.48
N ALA A 56 10.09 3.34 -8.41
CA ALA A 56 10.92 4.25 -7.63
C ALA A 56 12.13 3.55 -7.00
N VAL A 57 11.93 2.39 -6.36
CA VAL A 57 13.01 1.57 -5.77
C VAL A 57 13.97 1.06 -6.85
N THR A 58 13.47 0.73 -8.04
CA THR A 58 14.31 0.28 -9.16
C THR A 58 15.19 1.41 -9.69
N ASN A 59 14.65 2.63 -9.82
CA ASN A 59 15.43 3.80 -10.22
C ASN A 59 16.49 4.15 -9.17
N TRP A 60 16.15 4.08 -7.89
CA TRP A 60 17.13 4.21 -6.80
C TRP A 60 18.28 3.19 -6.96
N TYR A 61 17.94 1.92 -7.20
CA TYR A 61 18.96 0.88 -7.37
C TYR A 61 19.85 1.14 -8.59
N LYS A 62 19.28 1.61 -9.70
CA LYS A 62 20.02 1.96 -10.91
C LYS A 62 21.08 3.03 -10.66
N ASP A 63 20.74 4.05 -9.87
CA ASP A 63 21.61 5.20 -9.66
C ASP A 63 22.62 4.94 -8.52
N ILE A 64 22.17 4.42 -7.39
CA ILE A 64 23.02 4.18 -6.21
C ILE A 64 23.81 2.88 -6.32
N GLY A 65 23.22 1.84 -6.91
CA GLY A 65 23.77 0.48 -6.99
C GLY A 65 23.55 -0.37 -5.73
N SER A 66 22.70 0.07 -4.80
CA SER A 66 22.39 -0.65 -3.56
C SER A 66 20.94 -0.43 -3.14
N LEU A 67 20.31 -1.44 -2.55
CA LEU A 67 18.97 -1.34 -1.94
C LEU A 67 19.01 -0.87 -0.49
N ARG A 68 20.18 -0.58 0.04
CA ARG A 68 20.37 -0.10 1.42
C ARG A 68 19.93 1.35 1.56
N SER A 69 19.43 1.67 2.74
CA SER A 69 19.15 3.06 3.12
C SER A 69 20.44 3.83 3.33
N MET A 70 20.37 5.15 3.36
CA MET A 70 21.52 6.04 3.45
C MET A 70 21.30 7.12 4.52
N ARG A 71 22.27 7.25 5.43
CA ARG A 71 22.27 8.33 6.42
C ARG A 71 22.54 9.69 5.75
N SER A 72 22.20 10.76 6.43
CA SER A 72 22.51 12.14 5.99
C SER A 72 24.01 12.37 5.67
N ASN A 73 24.92 11.61 6.28
CA ASN A 73 26.36 11.68 5.97
C ASN A 73 26.79 10.88 4.72
N GLY A 74 25.86 10.34 3.93
CA GLY A 74 26.15 9.62 2.69
C GLY A 74 26.63 8.18 2.87
N VAL A 75 26.50 7.60 4.07
CA VAL A 75 26.92 6.22 4.38
C VAL A 75 25.72 5.27 4.35
N LEU A 76 25.88 4.15 3.65
CA LEU A 76 24.86 3.10 3.56
C LEU A 76 24.61 2.43 4.93
N THR A 77 23.35 2.26 5.29
CA THR A 77 22.87 1.60 6.50
C THR A 77 22.08 0.35 6.12
N ALA A 78 22.18 -0.67 6.97
CA ALA A 78 21.60 -1.99 6.68
C ALA A 78 20.07 -2.03 6.86
N THR A 79 19.53 -1.16 7.72
CA THR A 79 18.14 -1.21 8.14
C THR A 79 17.61 0.22 8.31
N ASP A 80 16.50 0.52 7.63
CA ASP A 80 15.66 1.68 7.88
C ASP A 80 14.19 1.37 7.59
N THR A 81 13.32 1.97 8.40
CA THR A 81 11.86 1.86 8.32
C THR A 81 11.21 3.00 7.57
N SER A 82 12.01 3.99 7.16
CA SER A 82 11.57 5.20 6.47
C SER A 82 12.32 5.43 5.16
N PHE A 83 12.59 4.34 4.42
CA PHE A 83 13.30 4.40 3.15
C PHE A 83 12.59 5.28 2.11
N GLN A 84 11.27 5.44 2.23
CA GLN A 84 10.51 6.39 1.40
C GLN A 84 11.04 7.83 1.44
N VAL A 85 11.64 8.27 2.56
CA VAL A 85 12.07 9.67 2.69
C VAL A 85 13.30 9.91 1.82
N GLU A 86 14.18 8.91 1.69
CA GLU A 86 15.35 8.95 0.80
C GLU A 86 14.97 8.85 -0.68
N LEU A 87 13.82 8.21 -0.96
CA LEU A 87 13.25 8.20 -2.31
C LEU A 87 12.65 9.55 -2.72
N MET A 88 12.23 10.39 -1.76
CA MET A 88 11.59 11.69 -2.01
C MET A 88 12.55 12.87 -1.89
N ASP A 89 13.58 12.77 -1.04
CA ASP A 89 14.51 13.85 -0.79
C ASP A 89 15.88 13.31 -0.38
N ASN A 90 16.92 14.08 -0.65
CA ASN A 90 18.29 13.77 -0.26
C ASN A 90 18.60 14.04 1.23
N GLN A 91 17.57 14.20 2.07
CA GLN A 91 17.67 14.51 3.50
C GLN A 91 18.41 15.83 3.79
N GLY A 92 18.33 16.80 2.87
CA GLY A 92 19.12 18.03 2.93
C GLY A 92 20.63 17.81 2.76
N SER A 93 21.04 16.64 2.29
CA SER A 93 22.46 16.31 2.06
C SER A 93 22.91 16.91 0.73
N THR A 94 24.07 17.57 0.71
CA THR A 94 24.65 18.00 -0.57
C THR A 94 25.05 16.76 -1.37
N PRO A 95 24.70 16.65 -2.66
CA PRO A 95 25.03 15.49 -3.49
C PRO A 95 26.52 15.13 -3.43
N THR A 96 27.45 16.03 -3.15
CA THR A 96 28.88 15.71 -3.11
C THR A 96 29.34 14.78 -1.97
N THR A 97 28.47 14.35 -1.05
CA THR A 97 28.85 13.55 0.14
C THR A 97 28.51 12.07 0.01
N GLY A 98 29.51 11.20 -0.01
CA GLY A 98 29.32 9.75 0.01
C GLY A 98 28.49 9.24 -1.17
N PHE A 99 27.55 8.33 -0.91
CA PHE A 99 26.67 7.80 -1.96
C PHE A 99 25.59 8.79 -2.43
N TRP A 100 25.38 9.94 -1.75
CA TRP A 100 24.50 11.01 -2.26
C TRP A 100 24.98 11.59 -3.59
N ALA A 101 26.25 11.37 -3.98
CA ALA A 101 26.80 11.83 -5.26
C ALA A 101 26.21 11.14 -6.46
N ARG A 102 25.63 9.97 -6.22
CA ARG A 102 24.94 9.17 -7.21
C ARG A 102 23.44 9.43 -7.25
N TRP A 103 22.90 10.15 -6.28
CA TRP A 103 21.47 10.42 -6.21
C TRP A 103 21.07 11.41 -7.31
N ASN A 104 20.07 11.04 -8.12
CA ASN A 104 19.69 11.79 -9.32
C ASN A 104 18.24 12.30 -9.29
N GLY A 105 17.66 12.42 -8.10
CA GLY A 105 16.38 13.11 -7.92
C GLY A 105 15.40 12.35 -7.04
N PRO A 106 14.27 13.00 -6.70
CA PRO A 106 13.16 12.31 -6.10
C PRO A 106 12.67 11.23 -7.07
N TYR A 107 12.73 9.97 -6.64
CA TYR A 107 12.20 8.82 -7.38
C TYR A 107 10.69 8.67 -7.19
N ILE A 108 10.13 9.37 -6.21
CA ILE A 108 8.70 9.46 -5.96
C ILE A 108 8.32 10.83 -5.36
N ASP A 109 7.10 11.27 -5.66
CA ASP A 109 6.56 12.56 -5.20
C ASP A 109 5.92 12.48 -3.81
N SER A 110 5.14 11.44 -3.53
CA SER A 110 4.53 11.24 -2.21
C SER A 110 4.15 9.79 -1.93
N VAL A 111 4.13 9.45 -0.64
CA VAL A 111 3.59 8.17 -0.12
C VAL A 111 2.41 8.38 0.84
N SER A 112 2.01 9.63 1.08
CA SER A 112 1.01 10.04 2.07
C SER A 112 -0.44 9.94 1.57
N ASN A 113 -0.63 9.90 0.25
CA ASN A 113 -1.94 9.74 -0.38
C ASN A 113 -2.35 8.27 -0.43
N ILE A 114 -2.45 7.64 0.74
CA ILE A 114 -2.78 6.22 0.83
C ILE A 114 -4.25 5.99 0.48
N SER A 115 -4.52 5.11 -0.49
CA SER A 115 -5.88 4.72 -0.87
C SER A 115 -6.50 3.72 0.10
N LEU A 116 -5.69 3.04 0.92
CA LEU A 116 -6.09 1.98 1.83
C LEU A 116 -5.32 2.04 3.16
N GLY A 117 -5.94 1.64 4.26
CA GLY A 117 -5.32 1.63 5.59
C GLY A 117 -5.16 3.01 6.23
N THR A 118 -4.29 3.08 7.25
CA THR A 118 -4.01 4.28 8.06
C THR A 118 -2.62 4.84 7.85
N ALA A 119 -1.64 4.00 7.47
CA ALA A 119 -0.28 4.45 7.20
C ALA A 119 0.46 3.52 6.23
N LEU A 120 1.25 4.10 5.32
CA LEU A 120 2.16 3.40 4.43
C LEU A 120 3.60 3.84 4.69
N THR A 121 4.51 2.87 4.78
CA THR A 121 5.94 3.10 4.88
C THR A 121 6.68 2.09 4.01
N ILE A 122 7.77 2.48 3.38
CA ILE A 122 8.67 1.60 2.64
C ILE A 122 9.88 1.34 3.53
N GLU A 123 10.16 0.07 3.79
CA GLU A 123 11.27 -0.34 4.66
C GLU A 123 12.35 -1.01 3.83
N SER A 124 13.60 -0.68 4.12
CA SER A 124 14.78 -1.39 3.61
C SER A 124 15.47 -2.07 4.79
N ARG A 125 15.62 -3.40 4.76
CA ARG A 125 16.16 -4.18 5.89
C ARG A 125 17.03 -5.31 5.40
N VAL A 126 17.93 -5.78 6.25
CA VAL A 126 18.57 -7.08 6.04
C VAL A 126 17.55 -8.17 6.35
N GLY A 127 17.42 -9.13 5.43
CA GLY A 127 16.64 -10.32 5.64
C GLY A 127 17.17 -11.15 6.81
N SER A 128 16.29 -11.94 7.42
CA SER A 128 16.67 -12.82 8.54
C SER A 128 17.85 -13.73 8.17
N THR A 129 18.71 -14.08 9.13
CA THR A 129 19.76 -15.08 8.92
C THR A 129 19.22 -16.52 8.88
N SER A 130 17.96 -16.72 9.29
CA SER A 130 17.29 -18.01 9.23
C SER A 130 17.00 -18.42 7.79
N THR A 131 17.37 -19.65 7.45
CA THR A 131 17.02 -20.32 6.18
C THR A 131 15.71 -21.10 6.27
N GLY A 132 15.24 -21.39 7.49
CA GLY A 132 13.98 -22.11 7.73
C GLY A 132 12.74 -21.31 7.30
N PRO A 133 11.56 -21.94 7.34
CA PRO A 133 10.32 -21.36 6.83
C PRO A 133 10.05 -20.00 7.46
N PRO A 134 9.55 -19.02 6.69
CA PRO A 134 9.24 -17.71 7.24
C PRO A 134 8.22 -17.78 8.38
N ALA A 135 8.44 -16.97 9.40
CA ALA A 135 7.56 -16.89 10.55
C ALA A 135 6.48 -15.82 10.36
N ALA A 136 5.30 -16.10 10.91
CA ALA A 136 4.19 -15.15 10.96
C ALA A 136 4.60 -13.82 11.61
N GLY A 137 4.21 -12.70 10.98
CA GLY A 137 4.48 -11.36 11.51
C GLY A 137 5.91 -10.82 11.31
N ASN A 138 6.81 -11.59 10.68
CA ASN A 138 8.17 -11.12 10.39
C ASN A 138 8.22 -10.45 9.00
N SER A 139 8.64 -9.18 8.97
CA SER A 139 8.77 -8.37 7.75
C SER A 139 10.05 -8.62 6.94
N THR A 140 10.91 -9.54 7.38
CA THR A 140 12.25 -9.80 6.79
C THR A 140 12.44 -11.23 6.31
N THR A 141 11.39 -12.05 6.38
CA THR A 141 11.38 -13.42 5.88
C THR A 141 10.27 -13.57 4.85
N PHE A 142 10.58 -13.97 3.63
CA PHE A 142 9.62 -14.21 2.56
C PHE A 142 9.95 -15.53 1.88
N ASP A 143 8.91 -16.28 1.51
CA ASP A 143 8.98 -17.55 0.78
C ASP A 143 8.22 -17.28 -0.52
N LEU A 144 8.96 -16.95 -1.57
CA LEU A 144 8.43 -16.45 -2.84
C LEU A 144 8.07 -17.56 -3.82
N ASN A 145 8.65 -18.75 -3.63
CA ASN A 145 8.51 -19.91 -4.49
C ASN A 145 7.69 -21.06 -3.85
N ASP A 146 7.17 -20.85 -2.64
CA ASP A 146 6.41 -21.81 -1.84
C ASP A 146 7.21 -23.09 -1.52
N ASP A 147 8.54 -22.98 -1.36
CA ASP A 147 9.44 -24.11 -1.06
C ASP A 147 9.69 -24.32 0.44
N ASN A 148 9.00 -23.57 1.30
CA ASN A 148 9.15 -23.56 2.75
C ASN A 148 10.55 -23.12 3.23
N ALA A 149 11.32 -22.41 2.41
CA ALA A 149 12.55 -21.75 2.81
C ALA A 149 12.40 -20.23 2.84
N ASN A 150 13.29 -19.56 3.58
CA ASN A 150 13.39 -18.11 3.53
C ASN A 150 14.28 -17.66 2.37
N ASP A 151 13.66 -17.19 1.29
CA ASP A 151 14.36 -16.65 0.12
C ASP A 151 15.15 -15.37 0.41
N MET A 152 14.85 -14.71 1.52
CA MET A 152 15.49 -13.48 1.96
C MET A 152 16.69 -13.70 2.87
N ALA A 153 17.11 -14.95 3.07
CA ALA A 153 18.20 -15.24 3.98
C ALA A 153 19.48 -14.46 3.61
N ASN A 154 19.96 -13.59 4.50
CA ASN A 154 21.15 -12.75 4.34
C ASN A 154 21.13 -11.78 3.13
N LYS A 155 19.96 -11.50 2.55
CA LYS A 155 19.80 -10.54 1.44
C LYS A 155 19.34 -9.17 1.94
N GLN A 156 19.61 -8.10 1.19
CA GLN A 156 18.96 -6.82 1.48
C GLN A 156 17.56 -6.86 0.88
N VAL A 157 16.52 -6.57 1.66
CA VAL A 157 15.11 -6.65 1.26
C VAL A 157 14.47 -5.28 1.36
N VAL A 158 13.66 -4.93 0.36
CA VAL A 158 12.78 -3.76 0.38
C VAL A 158 11.33 -4.21 0.36
N ALA A 159 10.54 -3.74 1.32
CA ALA A 159 9.13 -4.07 1.44
C ALA A 159 8.27 -2.85 1.77
N ILE A 160 7.06 -2.80 1.22
CA ILE A 160 6.03 -1.84 1.63
C ILE A 160 5.31 -2.40 2.84
N ARG A 161 5.21 -1.61 3.89
CA ARG A 161 4.37 -1.88 5.05
C ARG A 161 3.15 -0.96 5.01
N LEU A 162 1.97 -1.56 4.87
CA LEU A 162 0.68 -0.92 5.05
C LEU A 162 0.11 -1.27 6.43
N SER A 163 -0.44 -0.31 7.15
CA SER A 163 -1.03 -0.50 8.49
C SER A 163 -2.52 -0.16 8.49
N GLY A 164 -3.31 -0.81 9.36
CA GLY A 164 -4.76 -0.56 9.47
C GLY A 164 -5.60 -1.26 8.38
N VAL A 165 -5.13 -2.41 7.88
CA VAL A 165 -5.80 -3.17 6.83
C VAL A 165 -6.58 -4.33 7.44
N THR A 166 -7.83 -4.53 7.04
CA THR A 166 -8.63 -5.66 7.51
C THR A 166 -8.25 -6.96 6.77
N LEU A 167 -8.57 -8.12 7.35
CA LEU A 167 -8.30 -9.41 6.72
C LEU A 167 -8.99 -9.55 5.35
N GLY A 168 -10.23 -9.06 5.21
CA GLY A 168 -10.97 -9.09 3.94
C GLY A 168 -10.34 -8.20 2.86
N GLN A 169 -9.76 -7.07 3.24
CA GLN A 169 -9.00 -6.23 2.33
C GLN A 169 -7.70 -6.92 1.91
N PHE A 170 -6.99 -7.53 2.85
CA PHE A 170 -5.78 -8.29 2.54
C PHE A 170 -6.03 -9.39 1.51
N THR A 171 -7.09 -10.19 1.67
CA THR A 171 -7.38 -11.27 0.71
C THR A 171 -7.63 -10.75 -0.70
N LYS A 172 -8.23 -9.56 -0.82
CA LYS A 172 -8.42 -8.90 -2.13
C LYS A 172 -7.09 -8.40 -2.69
N ILE A 173 -6.25 -7.74 -1.88
CA ILE A 173 -4.91 -7.29 -2.28
C ILE A 173 -4.09 -8.47 -2.77
N ASP A 174 -4.06 -9.55 -2.00
CA ASP A 174 -3.29 -10.75 -2.29
C ASP A 174 -3.76 -11.43 -3.58
N SER A 175 -5.08 -11.45 -3.84
CA SER A 175 -5.61 -11.98 -5.11
C SER A 175 -5.24 -11.15 -6.36
N ILE A 176 -4.89 -9.86 -6.18
CA ILE A 176 -4.53 -8.96 -7.28
C ILE A 176 -3.02 -8.92 -7.48
N LEU A 177 -2.25 -8.86 -6.40
CA LEU A 177 -0.79 -8.71 -6.44
C LEU A 177 -0.05 -10.06 -6.48
N ASP A 178 -0.70 -11.14 -6.03
CA ASP A 178 -0.11 -12.48 -5.92
C ASP A 178 -1.14 -13.57 -6.22
N ARG A 179 -0.85 -14.81 -5.81
CA ARG A 179 -1.58 -16.03 -6.16
C ARG A 179 -2.91 -16.23 -5.41
N GLY A 180 -3.26 -15.37 -4.45
CA GLY A 180 -4.44 -15.54 -3.59
C GLY A 180 -4.29 -16.73 -2.63
N LEU A 181 -3.35 -16.62 -1.70
CA LEU A 181 -3.00 -17.64 -0.72
C LEU A 181 -4.12 -17.89 0.30
N THR A 182 -4.20 -19.14 0.76
CA THR A 182 -5.14 -19.53 1.82
C THR A 182 -4.73 -18.90 3.16
N ALA A 183 -5.69 -18.80 4.10
CA ALA A 183 -5.47 -18.17 5.41
C ALA A 183 -4.37 -18.81 6.27
N ALA A 184 -3.94 -20.04 5.96
CA ALA A 184 -2.83 -20.71 6.64
C ALA A 184 -1.45 -20.19 6.18
N ASN A 185 -1.34 -19.76 4.93
CA ASN A 185 -0.08 -19.38 4.30
C ASN A 185 0.12 -17.87 4.19
N ASN A 186 -0.93 -17.08 4.43
CA ASN A 186 -0.92 -15.63 4.29
C ASN A 186 0.09 -14.87 5.20
N GLN A 187 0.70 -15.54 6.17
CA GLN A 187 1.75 -14.94 7.02
C GLN A 187 3.14 -15.51 6.74
N THR A 188 3.22 -16.63 6.03
CA THR A 188 4.45 -17.42 5.88
C THR A 188 4.95 -17.45 4.44
N SER A 189 4.07 -17.42 3.45
CA SER A 189 4.44 -17.57 2.05
C SER A 189 3.89 -16.44 1.19
N GLY A 190 4.42 -16.29 -0.01
CA GLY A 190 4.05 -15.27 -0.98
C GLY A 190 4.82 -13.95 -0.87
N LYS A 191 4.53 -13.10 -1.85
CA LYS A 191 5.02 -11.72 -1.96
C LYS A 191 4.27 -10.78 -1.02
N VAL A 192 3.03 -11.11 -0.69
CA VAL A 192 2.17 -10.31 0.19
C VAL A 192 1.94 -11.08 1.48
N LYS A 193 2.21 -10.45 2.62
CA LYS A 193 2.05 -11.06 3.95
C LYS A 193 1.16 -10.23 4.84
N TYR A 194 0.28 -10.89 5.57
CA TYR A 194 -0.57 -10.27 6.58
C TYR A 194 -0.09 -10.58 7.98
N THR A 195 -0.21 -9.60 8.88
CA THR A 195 -0.09 -9.83 10.31
C THR A 195 -1.20 -9.09 11.05
N THR A 196 -1.78 -9.75 12.04
CA THR A 196 -2.77 -9.14 12.93
C THR A 196 -2.12 -8.23 13.98
N ALA A 197 -0.80 -8.31 14.16
CA ALA A 197 -0.06 -7.50 15.11
C ALA A 197 -0.14 -6.00 14.76
N GLY A 198 -0.55 -5.17 15.72
CA GLY A 198 -0.62 -3.72 15.56
C GLY A 198 -1.78 -3.22 14.68
N GLY A 199 -2.92 -3.94 14.65
CA GLY A 199 -4.15 -3.47 14.02
C GLY A 199 -4.33 -3.88 12.55
N GLY A 200 -3.65 -4.96 12.11
CA GLY A 200 -3.69 -5.43 10.73
C GLY A 200 -2.65 -4.72 9.86
N ARG A 201 -1.51 -5.37 9.63
CA ARG A 201 -0.45 -4.86 8.77
C ARG A 201 -0.24 -5.79 7.59
N VAL A 202 0.03 -5.21 6.43
CA VAL A 202 0.38 -5.93 5.20
C VAL A 202 1.80 -5.57 4.81
N TYR A 203 2.62 -6.57 4.55
CA TYR A 203 3.95 -6.42 3.97
C TYR A 203 3.93 -6.88 2.53
N ILE A 204 4.43 -6.06 1.61
CA ILE A 204 4.54 -6.39 0.20
C ILE A 204 6.01 -6.33 -0.18
N TYR A 205 6.53 -7.46 -0.61
CA TYR A 205 7.88 -7.56 -1.13
C TYR A 205 8.01 -6.81 -2.47
N ILE A 206 9.01 -5.92 -2.56
CA ILE A 206 9.34 -5.21 -3.81
C ILE A 206 10.58 -5.82 -4.46
N ALA A 207 11.69 -5.87 -3.71
CA ALA A 207 13.00 -6.21 -4.26
C ALA A 207 13.92 -6.80 -3.20
N SER A 208 14.89 -7.59 -3.66
CA SER A 208 16.02 -8.06 -2.85
C SER A 208 17.31 -8.06 -3.64
N LEU A 209 18.44 -7.93 -2.95
CA LEU A 209 19.79 -8.11 -3.48
C LEU A 209 20.56 -9.13 -2.64
#